data_AF-A0A494XH99-F1
#
_entry.id   AF-A0A494XH99-F1
#
_cell.length_a   1.000
_cell.length_b   1.000
_cell.length_c   1.000
_cell.angle_alpha   90.00
_cell.angle_beta   90.00
_cell.angle_gamma   90.00
#
_symmetry.space_group_name_H-M   'P 1'
#
loop_
_entity.id
_entity.type
_entity.pdbx_description
1 polymer ?
#
loop_
_entity_poly.entity_id
_entity_poly.type
_entity_poly.pdbx_seq_one_letter_code
_entity_poly.pdbx_strand_id
1 'polypeptide(L)'
;MTRSLGKPRSDLIDLLKSRVGQMVARRIDEAYGVTPSPEERRRLQRRAARMVALVREMNRDQLEACDPELDRFFAAMPFGDAIAVAIEIEFKWPHHIDTLPEASRRLNLVRKAGQYATLLSEEKIASIFERVSRMERR
;
A
#
# COMPACT_ATOMS: atom_id res chain seq x y z
N MET A 1 -24.48 -2.08 -1.06
CA MET A 1 -24.07 -0.67 -0.98
C MET A 1 -22.81 -0.51 -1.82
N THR A 2 -22.93 0.08 -3.01
CA THR A 2 -21.79 0.39 -3.88
C THR A 2 -20.87 1.33 -3.12
N ARG A 3 -19.70 0.84 -2.69
CA ARG A 3 -18.60 1.73 -2.29
C ARG A 3 -18.30 2.58 -3.53
N SER A 4 -18.82 3.80 -3.56
CA SER A 4 -18.27 4.82 -4.45
C SER A 4 -16.79 4.84 -4.15
N LEU A 5 -15.96 4.65 -5.18
CA LEU A 5 -14.52 4.91 -5.10
C LEU A 5 -14.38 6.25 -4.38
N GLY A 6 -13.80 6.22 -3.19
CA GLY A 6 -13.56 7.42 -2.42
C GLY A 6 -12.60 8.31 -3.18
N LYS A 7 -12.23 9.45 -2.59
CA LYS A 7 -11.16 10.26 -3.16
C LYS A 7 -9.93 9.34 -3.33
N PRO A 8 -9.20 9.36 -4.47
CA PRO A 8 -8.13 8.39 -4.77
C PRO A 8 -7.12 8.16 -3.64
N ARG A 9 -6.88 9.20 -2.83
CA ARG A 9 -6.06 9.18 -1.62
C ARG A 9 -6.64 8.34 -0.47
N SER A 10 -7.94 8.41 -0.17
CA SER A 10 -8.56 7.60 0.88
C SER A 10 -8.52 6.12 0.52
N ASP A 11 -8.80 5.79 -0.74
CA ASP A 11 -8.85 4.42 -1.22
C ASP A 11 -7.48 3.72 -1.12
N LEU A 12 -6.40 4.44 -1.45
CA LEU A 12 -5.05 3.93 -1.28
C LEU A 12 -4.71 3.68 0.18
N ILE A 13 -4.99 4.66 1.05
CA ILE A 13 -4.71 4.56 2.49
C ILE A 13 -5.51 3.41 3.12
N ASP A 14 -6.79 3.28 2.77
CA ASP A 14 -7.65 2.21 3.24
C ASP A 14 -7.16 0.85 2.73
N LEU A 15 -6.72 0.76 1.47
CA LEU A 15 -6.14 -0.45 0.92
C LEU A 15 -4.85 -0.84 1.66
N LEU A 16 -3.94 0.11 1.92
CA LEU A 16 -2.70 -0.15 2.65
C LEU A 16 -2.94 -0.58 4.11
N LYS A 17 -3.99 -0.07 4.74
CA LYS A 17 -4.41 -0.47 6.09
C LYS A 17 -5.23 -1.77 6.12
N SER A 18 -5.80 -2.17 4.99
CA SER A 18 -6.64 -3.37 4.90
C SER A 18 -5.84 -4.65 5.09
N ARG A 19 -6.54 -5.74 5.44
CA ARG A 19 -5.96 -7.09 5.51
C ARG A 19 -5.30 -7.50 4.19
N VAL A 20 -5.93 -7.17 3.05
CA VAL A 20 -5.38 -7.47 1.72
C VAL A 20 -4.07 -6.74 1.48
N GLY A 21 -4.02 -5.43 1.77
CA GLY A 21 -2.79 -4.65 1.61
C GLY A 21 -1.64 -5.18 2.47
N GLN A 22 -1.92 -5.54 3.73
CA GLN A 22 -0.93 -6.12 4.65
C GLN A 22 -0.45 -7.51 4.20
N MET A 23 -1.35 -8.35 3.68
CA MET A 23 -0.98 -9.66 3.13
C MET A 23 -0.07 -9.51 1.90
N VAL A 24 -0.39 -8.57 1.01
CA VAL A 24 0.41 -8.34 -0.20
C VAL A 24 1.77 -7.76 0.15
N ALA A 25 1.84 -6.82 1.09
CA ALA A 25 3.12 -6.28 1.55
C ALA A 25 4.02 -7.36 2.14
N ARG A 26 3.46 -8.29 2.93
CA ARG A 26 4.20 -9.46 3.41
C ARG A 26 4.69 -10.34 2.26
N ARG A 27 3.85 -10.59 1.26
CA ARG A 27 4.23 -11.41 0.11
C ARG A 27 5.32 -10.74 -0.75
N ILE A 28 5.30 -9.41 -0.85
CA ILE A 28 6.37 -8.62 -1.44
C ILE A 28 7.66 -8.87 -0.64
N ASP A 29 7.63 -8.70 0.67
CA ASP A 29 8.81 -8.89 1.54
C ASP A 29 9.40 -10.30 1.40
N GLU A 30 8.56 -11.33 1.42
CA GLU A 30 8.97 -12.73 1.19
C GLU A 30 9.61 -12.94 -0.19
N ALA A 31 9.07 -12.31 -1.24
CA ALA A 31 9.60 -12.43 -2.60
C ALA A 31 11.00 -11.80 -2.74
N TYR A 32 11.30 -10.79 -1.93
CA TYR A 32 12.64 -10.18 -1.83
C TYR A 32 13.55 -10.87 -0.79
N GLY A 33 13.14 -12.01 -0.23
CA GLY A 33 13.92 -12.76 0.77
C GLY A 33 13.98 -12.09 2.14
N VAL A 34 13.13 -11.09 2.40
CA VAL A 34 13.14 -10.31 3.63
C VAL A 34 12.27 -10.99 4.68
N THR A 35 12.89 -11.84 5.50
CA THR A 35 12.19 -12.56 6.59
C THR A 35 12.84 -12.24 7.93
N PRO A 36 12.64 -11.02 8.48
CA PRO A 36 13.33 -10.58 9.69
C PRO A 36 12.88 -11.40 10.90
N SER A 37 13.83 -11.71 11.77
CA SER A 37 13.58 -12.25 13.10
C SER A 37 12.69 -11.31 13.93
N PRO A 38 12.07 -11.78 15.02
CA PRO A 38 11.25 -10.93 15.88
C PRO A 38 11.98 -9.69 16.43
N GLU A 39 13.28 -9.80 16.71
CA GLU A 39 14.09 -8.69 17.20
C GLU A 39 14.39 -7.67 16.10
N GLU A 40 14.77 -8.14 14.92
CA GLU A 40 14.97 -7.28 13.74
C GLU A 40 13.68 -6.55 13.36
N ARG A 41 12.53 -7.24 13.43
CA ARG A 41 11.23 -6.62 13.19
C ARG A 41 10.96 -5.47 14.15
N ARG A 42 11.25 -5.62 15.44
CA ARG A 42 11.14 -4.50 16.41
C ARG A 42 12.06 -3.34 16.05
N ARG A 43 13.28 -3.61 15.58
CA ARG A 43 14.24 -2.58 15.15
C ARG A 43 13.75 -1.85 13.89
N LEU A 44 13.20 -2.57 12.92
CA LEU A 44 12.63 -2.03 11.69
C LEU A 44 11.41 -1.16 11.97
N GLN A 45 10.50 -1.63 12.83
CA GLN A 45 9.35 -0.84 13.29
C GLN A 45 9.76 0.47 13.97
N ARG A 46 10.78 0.45 14.85
CA ARG A 46 11.33 1.68 15.43
C ARG A 46 11.94 2.61 14.38
N ARG A 47 12.59 2.06 13.36
CA ARG A 47 13.16 2.86 12.25
C ARG A 47 12.07 3.50 11.40
N ALA A 48 11.01 2.76 11.07
CA ALA A 48 9.84 3.27 10.36
C ALA A 48 9.15 4.38 11.17
N ALA A 49 8.95 4.19 12.48
CA ALA A 49 8.35 5.19 13.35
C ALA A 49 9.16 6.50 13.40
N ARG A 50 10.49 6.42 13.44
CA ARG A 50 11.35 7.61 13.34
C ARG A 50 11.21 8.30 11.99
N MET A 51 11.14 7.54 10.89
CA MET A 51 10.94 8.12 9.57
C MET A 51 9.57 8.82 9.44
N VAL A 52 8.51 8.24 10.02
CA VAL A 52 7.19 8.91 10.09
C VAL A 52 7.29 10.25 10.83
N ALA A 53 8.02 10.30 11.96
CA ALA A 53 8.22 11.55 12.69
C ALA A 53 8.96 12.61 11.84
N LEU A 54 10.01 12.21 11.13
CA LEU A 54 10.75 13.11 10.23
C LEU A 54 9.86 13.63 9.09
N VAL A 55 9.14 12.74 8.41
CA VAL A 55 8.22 13.13 7.33
C VAL A 55 7.14 14.08 7.84
N ARG A 56 6.65 13.92 9.07
CA ARG A 56 5.68 14.86 9.68
C ARG A 56 6.23 16.27 9.84
N GLU A 57 7.49 16.39 10.23
CA GLU A 57 8.14 17.68 10.50
C GLU A 57 8.57 18.42 9.23
N MET A 58 8.83 17.71 8.13
CA MET A 58 9.24 18.33 6.86
C MET A 58 8.16 19.25 6.28
N ASN A 59 8.49 20.12 5.34
CA ASN A 59 7.51 20.76 4.44
C ASN A 59 7.56 20.07 3.07
N ARG A 60 6.84 20.61 2.08
CA ARG A 60 6.78 20.03 0.73
C ARG A 60 8.15 20.01 0.05
N ASP A 61 8.83 21.15 0.04
CA ASP A 61 10.13 21.32 -0.63
C ASP A 61 11.22 20.47 0.03
N GLN A 62 11.20 20.37 1.36
CA GLN A 62 12.11 19.50 2.12
C GLN A 62 11.86 18.02 1.81
N LEU A 63 10.61 17.61 1.60
CA LEU A 63 10.28 16.25 1.24
C LEU A 63 10.80 15.90 -0.15
N GLU A 64 10.57 16.79 -1.14
CA GLU A 64 11.07 16.64 -2.52
C GLU A 64 12.61 16.60 -2.56
N ALA A 65 13.28 17.45 -1.79
CA ALA A 65 14.73 17.46 -1.68
C ALA A 65 15.29 16.16 -1.08
N CYS A 66 14.48 15.39 -0.35
CA CYS A 66 14.85 14.10 0.24
C CYS A 66 14.43 12.90 -0.61
N ASP A 67 13.93 13.07 -1.84
CA ASP A 67 13.47 11.97 -2.69
C ASP A 67 14.53 10.85 -2.85
N PRO A 68 15.83 11.14 -3.08
CA PRO A 68 16.86 10.10 -3.16
C PRO A 68 17.06 9.31 -1.85
N GLU A 69 16.92 9.95 -0.70
CA GLU A 69 16.98 9.34 0.63
C GLU A 69 15.74 8.49 0.92
N LEU A 70 14.56 9.00 0.53
CA LEU A 70 13.30 8.28 0.67
C LEU A 70 13.26 7.04 -0.21
N ASP A 71 13.73 7.12 -1.45
CA ASP A 71 13.81 5.97 -2.35
C ASP A 71 14.78 4.90 -1.79
N ARG A 72 15.96 5.31 -1.29
CA ARG A 72 16.88 4.42 -0.57
C ARG A 72 16.24 3.81 0.69
N PHE A 73 15.44 4.57 1.43
CA PHE A 73 14.69 4.05 2.57
C PHE A 73 13.71 2.96 2.15
N PHE A 74 12.90 3.21 1.10
CA PHE A 74 11.95 2.22 0.59
C PHE A 74 12.66 0.99 0.03
N ALA A 75 13.81 1.13 -0.62
CA ALA A 75 14.61 0.00 -1.10
C ALA A 75 15.12 -0.88 0.05
N ALA A 76 15.58 -0.27 1.15
CA ALA A 76 16.21 -0.97 2.26
C ALA A 76 15.23 -1.52 3.31
N MET A 77 13.97 -1.08 3.30
CA MET A 77 12.97 -1.49 4.29
C MET A 77 12.04 -2.55 3.71
N PRO A 78 11.66 -3.58 4.51
CA PRO A 78 10.49 -4.38 4.19
C PRO A 78 9.28 -3.45 4.03
N PHE A 79 8.53 -3.67 2.96
CA PHE A 79 7.42 -2.83 2.59
C PHE A 79 6.32 -2.84 3.63
N GLY A 80 6.07 -3.97 4.31
CA GLY A 80 5.11 -4.04 5.41
C GLY A 80 5.39 -3.01 6.50
N ASP A 81 6.65 -2.82 6.87
CA ASP A 81 7.08 -1.82 7.86
C ASP A 81 7.12 -0.40 7.26
N ALA A 82 7.38 -0.26 5.96
CA ALA A 82 7.41 1.02 5.26
C ALA A 82 6.02 1.63 4.97
N ILE A 83 4.94 0.84 5.06
CA ILE A 83 3.56 1.30 4.81
C ILE A 83 3.21 2.55 5.63
N ALA A 84 3.61 2.60 6.90
CA ALA A 84 3.30 3.75 7.75
C ALA A 84 3.91 5.06 7.22
N VAL A 85 5.13 4.98 6.64
CA VAL A 85 5.81 6.11 6.02
C VAL A 85 5.12 6.48 4.70
N ALA A 86 4.78 5.50 3.86
CA ALA A 86 4.06 5.73 2.62
C ALA A 86 2.71 6.44 2.86
N ILE A 87 1.97 6.01 3.89
CA ILE A 87 0.72 6.64 4.31
C ILE A 87 0.97 8.09 4.75
N GLU A 88 2.01 8.35 5.55
CA GLU A 88 2.31 9.70 6.02
C GLU A 88 2.70 10.65 4.88
N ILE A 89 3.51 10.18 3.92
CA ILE A 89 3.85 10.93 2.70
C ILE A 89 2.57 11.28 1.93
N GLU A 90 1.70 10.30 1.68
CA GLU A 90 0.43 10.51 0.97
C GLU A 90 -0.53 11.46 1.73
N PHE A 91 -0.51 11.43 3.08
CA PHE A 91 -1.25 12.36 3.91
C PHE A 91 -0.75 13.80 3.77
N LYS A 92 0.56 13.97 3.68
CA LYS A 92 1.19 15.28 3.60
C LYS A 92 1.08 15.89 2.20
N TRP A 93 1.39 15.09 1.19
CA TRP A 93 1.38 15.48 -0.20
C TRP A 93 0.79 14.36 -1.05
N PRO A 94 -0.50 14.48 -1.46
CA PRO A 94 -1.15 13.50 -2.31
C PRO A 94 -0.33 13.16 -3.55
N HIS A 95 -0.24 11.86 -3.86
CA HIS A 95 0.44 11.32 -5.04
C HIS A 95 1.97 11.50 -5.08
N HIS A 96 2.60 12.12 -4.09
CA HIS A 96 4.07 12.22 -4.06
C HIS A 96 4.73 10.85 -3.96
N ILE A 97 4.10 9.92 -3.25
CA ILE A 97 4.62 8.55 -3.13
C ILE A 97 4.74 7.83 -4.49
N ASP A 98 4.00 8.28 -5.51
CA ASP A 98 4.05 7.73 -6.86
C ASP A 98 5.27 8.22 -7.67
N THR A 99 5.90 9.33 -7.23
CA THR A 99 7.14 9.86 -7.84
C THR A 99 8.38 9.10 -7.37
N LEU A 100 8.32 8.46 -6.19
CA LEU A 100 9.39 7.64 -5.63
C LEU A 100 9.39 6.25 -6.31
N PRO A 101 10.43 5.91 -7.11
CA PRO A 101 10.41 4.72 -7.96
C PRO A 101 10.15 3.41 -7.21
N GLU A 102 10.81 3.20 -6.07
CA GLU A 102 10.71 1.95 -5.33
C GLU A 102 9.37 1.83 -4.61
N ALA A 103 8.88 2.93 -4.02
CA ALA A 103 7.57 2.96 -3.38
C ALA A 103 6.46 2.73 -4.42
N SER A 104 6.51 3.45 -5.54
CA SER A 104 5.55 3.35 -6.65
C SER A 104 5.43 1.93 -7.19
N ARG A 105 6.57 1.24 -7.42
CA ARG A 105 6.61 -0.16 -7.86
C ARG A 105 5.85 -1.08 -6.91
N ARG A 106 6.11 -0.97 -5.60
CA ARG A 106 5.48 -1.82 -4.58
C ARG A 106 4.01 -1.47 -4.35
N LEU A 107 3.65 -0.18 -4.41
CA LEU A 107 2.27 0.28 -4.35
C LEU A 107 1.43 -0.24 -5.52
N ASN A 108 1.99 -0.30 -6.72
CA ASN A 108 1.29 -0.85 -7.88
C ASN A 108 0.94 -2.33 -7.71
N LEU A 109 1.80 -3.11 -7.04
CA LEU A 109 1.47 -4.50 -6.68
C LEU A 109 0.31 -4.56 -5.68
N VAL A 110 0.33 -3.71 -4.65
CA VAL A 110 -0.78 -3.62 -3.68
C VAL A 110 -2.08 -3.20 -4.35
N ARG A 111 -2.06 -2.19 -5.22
CA ARG A 111 -3.23 -1.73 -5.99
C ARG A 111 -3.83 -2.85 -6.84
N LYS A 112 -3.00 -3.56 -7.62
CA LYS A 112 -3.44 -4.70 -8.44
C LYS A 112 -4.06 -5.80 -7.59
N ALA A 113 -3.44 -6.14 -6.46
CA ALA A 113 -3.99 -7.14 -5.56
C ALA A 113 -5.32 -6.71 -4.92
N GLY A 114 -5.47 -5.43 -4.56
CA GLY A 114 -6.74 -4.87 -4.10
C GLY A 114 -7.84 -4.95 -5.17
N GLN A 115 -7.50 -4.67 -6.43
CA GLN A 115 -8.41 -4.84 -7.57
C GLN A 115 -8.84 -6.31 -7.71
N TYR A 116 -7.90 -7.25 -7.66
CA TYR A 116 -8.23 -8.68 -7.74
C TYR A 116 -9.08 -9.15 -6.55
N ALA A 117 -8.77 -8.72 -5.33
CA ALA A 117 -9.57 -9.05 -4.16
C ALA A 117 -11.02 -8.54 -4.26
N THR A 118 -11.22 -7.38 -4.91
CA THR A 118 -12.56 -6.84 -5.17
C THR A 118 -13.28 -7.62 -6.27
N LEU A 119 -12.59 -7.92 -7.38
CA LEU A 119 -13.14 -8.67 -8.52
C LEU A 119 -13.52 -10.11 -8.12
N LEU A 120 -12.69 -10.75 -7.29
CA LEU A 120 -12.85 -12.12 -6.83
C LEU A 120 -13.57 -12.22 -5.47
N SER A 121 -14.21 -11.13 -5.03
CA SER A 121 -15.02 -11.18 -3.80
C SER A 121 -16.25 -12.05 -4.01
N GLU A 122 -16.66 -12.76 -2.96
CA GLU A 122 -17.85 -13.63 -2.98
C GLU A 122 -19.09 -12.87 -3.49
N GLU A 123 -19.27 -11.60 -3.08
CA GLU A 123 -20.37 -10.75 -3.54
C GLU A 123 -20.33 -10.54 -5.07
N LYS A 124 -19.14 -10.30 -5.65
CA LYS A 124 -19.01 -10.11 -7.09
C LYS A 124 -19.16 -11.38 -7.88
N ILE A 125 -18.63 -12.49 -7.36
CA ILE A 125 -18.85 -13.81 -7.93
C ILE A 125 -20.34 -14.16 -7.93
N ALA A 126 -21.03 -13.98 -6.80
CA ALA A 126 -22.48 -14.22 -6.69
C ALA A 126 -23.28 -13.33 -7.66
N SER A 127 -22.93 -12.04 -7.78
CA SER A 127 -23.58 -11.11 -8.73
C SER A 127 -23.38 -11.52 -10.19
N ILE A 128 -22.22 -12.08 -10.54
CA ILE A 128 -21.95 -12.62 -11.88
C ILE A 128 -22.82 -13.86 -12.13
N PHE A 129 -22.88 -14.80 -11.19
CA PHE A 129 -23.74 -15.99 -11.30
C PHE A 129 -25.21 -15.62 -11.52
N GLU A 130 -25.74 -14.67 -10.73
CA GLU A 130 -27.13 -14.21 -10.88
C GLU A 130 -27.41 -13.60 -12.28
N ARG A 131 -26.42 -12.91 -12.86
CA ARG A 131 -26.52 -12.38 -14.22
C ARG A 131 -26.52 -13.50 -15.27
N VAL A 132 -25.61 -14.46 -15.16
CA VAL A 132 -25.53 -15.61 -16.08
C VAL A 132 -26.82 -16.42 -16.05
N SER A 133 -27.32 -16.75 -14.85
CA SER A 133 -28.58 -17.49 -14.72
C SER A 133 -29.80 -16.76 -15.29
N ARG A 134 -29.79 -15.42 -15.34
CA ARG A 134 -30.85 -14.64 -16.01
C ARG A 134 -30.73 -14.67 -17.54
N MET A 135 -29.50 -14.80 -18.06
CA MET A 135 -29.27 -14.91 -19.50
C MET A 135 -29.65 -16.29 -20.03
N GLU A 136 -29.38 -17.36 -19.27
CA GLU A 136 -29.74 -18.73 -19.66
C GLU A 136 -31.25 -19.01 -19.62
N ARG A 137 -32.03 -18.19 -18.90
CA ARG A 137 -33.49 -18.29 -18.83
C ARG A 137 -34.22 -17.54 -19.96
N ARG A 138 -33.49 -16.90 -20.87
CA ARG A 138 -34.01 -16.22 -22.07
C ARG A 138 -33.73 -17.07 -23.30
#